data_AF-A0A3S3JYK2-F1
#
_entry.id   AF-A0A3S3JYK2-F1
#
_cell.length_a   1.000
_cell.length_b   1.000
_cell.length_c   1.000
_cell.angle_alpha   90.00
_cell.angle_beta   90.00
_cell.angle_gamma   90.00
#
_symmetry.space_group_name_H-M   'P 1'
#
loop_
_entity.id
_entity.type
_entity.pdbx_description
1 polymer ?
#
loop_
_entity_poly.entity_id
_entity_poly.type
_entity_poly.pdbx_seq_one_letter_code
_entity_poly.pdbx_strand_id
1 'polypeptide(L)'
;MRRPLMIPLALAGLCQAAQAGDISSAYTDLDWKRDCVTYAQAEEGEGDWASLACSGYRGYPVLVSYDDARESLFYGFPPSDMTTVWERFIGLNSAAPKLEWRIETNDDLAIPFAVIHRRSISNPEGENKPTEVLIVAKVAQPESYEGCTVGLVLATGNPGANDQARKLADEKARTFACGKDKRVVIGDAPDFGRVDN
;
A
#
# COMPACT_ATOMS: atom_id res chain seq x y z
N MET A 1 -66.68 20.68 -25.55
CA MET A 1 -65.53 19.85 -25.98
C MET A 1 -64.32 20.22 -25.14
N ARG A 2 -63.55 19.23 -24.68
CA ARG A 2 -62.50 19.34 -23.65
C ARG A 2 -61.12 19.64 -24.25
N ARG A 3 -60.33 20.43 -23.48
CA ARG A 3 -58.84 20.48 -23.37
C ARG A 3 -58.04 21.15 -24.51
N PRO A 4 -56.78 21.59 -24.28
CA PRO A 4 -55.93 21.34 -23.10
C PRO A 4 -55.27 22.60 -22.47
N LEU A 5 -54.99 22.49 -21.17
CA LEU A 5 -54.08 23.37 -20.42
C LEU A 5 -52.70 22.71 -20.43
N MET A 6 -51.68 23.39 -20.95
CA MET A 6 -50.29 22.95 -20.91
C MET A 6 -49.65 23.31 -19.56
N ILE A 7 -49.07 22.32 -18.89
CA ILE A 7 -48.30 22.48 -17.66
C ILE A 7 -46.81 22.39 -18.03
N PRO A 8 -45.97 23.38 -17.70
CA PRO A 8 -44.54 23.30 -17.94
C PRO A 8 -43.91 22.39 -16.90
N LEU A 9 -43.24 21.33 -17.36
CA LEU A 9 -42.50 20.41 -16.51
C LEU A 9 -41.11 21.01 -16.25
N ALA A 10 -40.90 21.62 -15.08
CA ALA A 10 -39.59 22.09 -14.65
C ALA A 10 -38.74 20.89 -14.21
N LEU A 11 -37.73 20.57 -15.01
CA LEU A 11 -36.75 19.52 -14.71
C LEU A 11 -35.74 20.08 -13.69
N ALA A 12 -36.00 19.90 -12.40
CA ALA A 12 -35.03 20.21 -11.34
C ALA A 12 -33.95 19.13 -11.34
N GLY A 13 -32.77 19.44 -11.88
CA GLY A 13 -31.59 18.59 -11.80
C GLY A 13 -31.15 18.42 -10.35
N LEU A 14 -31.31 17.22 -9.80
CA LEU A 14 -30.69 16.81 -8.55
C LEU A 14 -29.16 16.76 -8.77
N CYS A 15 -28.48 17.88 -8.52
CA CYS A 15 -27.05 17.85 -8.25
C CYS A 15 -26.85 17.08 -6.93
N GLN A 16 -26.66 15.77 -7.01
CA GLN A 16 -26.06 15.05 -5.90
C GLN A 16 -24.64 15.60 -5.75
N ALA A 17 -24.43 16.40 -4.71
CA ALA A 17 -23.09 16.74 -4.29
C ALA A 17 -22.39 15.42 -3.96
N ALA A 18 -21.40 15.04 -4.77
CA ALA A 18 -20.51 13.96 -4.42
C ALA A 18 -19.78 14.38 -3.14
N GLN A 19 -20.21 13.83 -2.00
CA GLN A 19 -19.47 13.93 -0.75
C GLN A 19 -18.20 13.09 -0.96
N ALA A 20 -17.07 13.77 -1.16
CA ALA A 20 -15.79 13.09 -1.10
C ALA A 20 -15.54 12.74 0.38
N GLY A 21 -15.31 11.46 0.66
CA GLY A 21 -14.99 11.01 2.00
C GLY A 21 -13.77 11.72 2.57
N ASP A 22 -13.76 11.93 3.88
CA ASP A 22 -12.63 12.54 4.56
C ASP A 22 -11.45 11.56 4.54
N ILE A 23 -10.29 12.04 4.07
CA ILE A 23 -9.06 11.26 4.05
C ILE A 23 -8.22 11.59 5.29
N SER A 24 -7.79 10.56 6.01
CA SER A 24 -6.95 10.71 7.21
C SER A 24 -5.79 9.70 7.25
N SER A 25 -4.81 9.94 8.13
CA SER A 25 -3.76 8.98 8.48
C SER A 25 -4.13 8.25 9.77
N ALA A 26 -3.90 6.93 9.79
CA ALA A 26 -3.68 6.20 11.04
C ALA A 26 -2.31 5.52 11.01
N TYR A 27 -1.76 5.22 12.18
CA TYR A 27 -0.44 4.61 12.28
C TYR A 27 -0.53 3.32 13.09
N THR A 28 0.15 2.29 12.60
CA THR A 28 0.37 1.03 13.32
C THR A 28 1.85 0.71 13.33
N ASP A 29 2.28 -0.07 14.30
CA ASP A 29 3.62 -0.62 14.34
C ASP A 29 3.62 -2.03 13.72
N LEU A 30 4.72 -2.39 13.05
CA LEU A 30 5.04 -3.73 12.56
C LEU A 30 6.11 -4.32 13.46
N ASP A 31 5.69 -4.99 14.52
CA ASP A 31 6.59 -5.74 15.39
C ASP A 31 6.45 -7.23 15.12
N TRP A 32 7.41 -7.80 14.39
CA TRP A 32 7.48 -9.22 14.05
C TRP A 32 7.39 -10.17 15.24
N LYS A 33 7.82 -9.75 16.43
CA LYS A 33 7.79 -10.60 17.64
C LYS A 33 6.45 -10.56 18.35
N ARG A 34 5.69 -9.48 18.19
CA ARG A 34 4.46 -9.24 18.95
C ARG A 34 3.21 -9.46 18.11
N ASP A 35 3.22 -8.97 16.88
CA ASP A 35 2.02 -8.72 16.11
C ASP A 35 1.89 -9.69 14.92
N CYS A 36 2.81 -10.64 14.76
CA CYS A 36 2.90 -11.54 13.62
C CYS A 36 2.85 -13.02 13.98
N VAL A 37 2.25 -13.81 13.09
CA VAL A 37 2.28 -15.27 13.09
C VAL A 37 3.13 -15.74 11.92
N THR A 38 4.19 -16.50 12.19
CA THR A 38 4.96 -17.22 11.17
C THR A 38 4.18 -18.45 10.73
N TYR A 39 3.82 -18.52 9.45
CA TYR A 39 3.03 -19.63 8.90
C TYR A 39 3.85 -20.57 8.00
N ALA A 40 5.03 -20.16 7.58
CA ALA A 40 6.01 -20.99 6.88
C ALA A 40 7.43 -20.45 7.16
N GLN A 41 8.43 -21.32 7.24
CA GLN A 41 9.83 -20.95 7.40
C GLN A 41 10.74 -22.11 6.99
N ALA A 42 12.01 -21.81 6.72
CA ALA A 42 13.04 -22.81 6.43
C ALA A 42 13.22 -23.81 7.59
N GLU A 43 13.54 -25.06 7.25
CA GLU A 43 14.08 -26.01 8.24
C GLU A 43 15.52 -25.62 8.60
N GLU A 44 16.00 -26.13 9.74
CA GLU A 44 17.34 -25.83 10.22
C GLU A 44 18.40 -26.27 9.19
N GLY A 45 19.17 -25.30 8.68
CA GLY A 45 20.21 -25.54 7.68
C GLY A 45 19.72 -25.54 6.22
N GLU A 46 18.43 -25.32 5.97
CA GLU A 46 17.84 -25.31 4.62
C GLU A 46 17.62 -23.90 4.04
N GLY A 47 18.22 -22.88 4.65
CA GLY A 47 18.17 -21.49 4.19
C GLY A 47 17.75 -20.52 5.29
N ASP A 48 17.51 -19.27 4.88
CA ASP A 48 17.08 -18.19 5.77
C ASP A 48 15.87 -17.48 5.16
N TRP A 49 14.70 -18.10 5.28
CA TRP A 49 13.44 -17.56 4.78
C TRP A 49 12.29 -17.82 5.76
N ALA A 50 11.32 -16.91 5.77
CA ALA A 50 10.12 -17.01 6.58
C ALA A 50 8.96 -16.24 5.94
N SER A 51 7.75 -16.75 6.12
CA SER A 51 6.51 -16.08 5.72
C SER A 51 5.65 -15.82 6.94
N LEU A 52 5.25 -14.56 7.11
CA LEU A 52 4.54 -14.06 8.28
C LEU A 52 3.26 -13.35 7.89
N ALA A 53 2.25 -13.46 8.74
CA ALA A 53 1.03 -12.66 8.69
C ALA A 53 0.95 -11.80 9.95
N CYS A 54 0.93 -10.48 9.78
CA CYS A 54 0.98 -9.50 10.85
C CYS A 54 -0.32 -8.71 10.98
N SER A 55 -0.61 -8.27 12.20
CA SER A 55 -1.74 -7.38 12.47
C SER A 55 -1.47 -5.98 11.92
N GLY A 56 -2.34 -5.49 11.06
CA GLY A 56 -2.32 -4.11 10.57
C GLY A 56 -3.48 -3.29 11.12
N TYR A 57 -4.03 -2.39 10.30
CA TYR A 57 -5.11 -1.51 10.71
C TYR A 57 -6.46 -2.23 10.76
N ARG A 58 -7.10 -2.28 11.93
CA ARG A 58 -8.49 -2.77 12.13
C ARG A 58 -8.78 -4.11 11.42
N GLY A 59 -7.85 -5.06 11.47
CA GLY A 59 -8.00 -6.38 10.89
C GLY A 59 -7.49 -6.54 9.46
N TYR A 60 -7.02 -5.47 8.80
CA TYR A 60 -6.28 -5.59 7.55
C TYR A 60 -4.89 -6.18 7.85
N PRO A 61 -4.53 -7.33 7.26
CA PRO A 61 -3.24 -7.94 7.55
C PRO A 61 -2.11 -7.25 6.79
N VAL A 62 -0.90 -7.41 7.31
CA VAL A 62 0.36 -7.13 6.60
C VAL A 62 1.08 -8.46 6.44
N LEU A 63 1.25 -8.92 5.21
CA LEU A 63 2.01 -10.14 4.94
C LEU A 63 3.46 -9.77 4.68
N VAL A 64 4.37 -10.56 5.24
CA VAL A 64 5.80 -10.39 5.09
C VAL A 64 6.38 -11.69 4.55
N SER A 65 7.08 -11.61 3.43
CA SER A 65 7.93 -12.68 2.92
C SER A 65 9.37 -12.24 3.11
N TYR A 66 10.07 -12.89 4.03
CA TYR A 66 11.49 -12.71 4.26
C TYR A 66 12.27 -13.83 3.55
N ASP A 67 13.35 -13.47 2.85
CA ASP A 67 14.26 -14.40 2.18
C ASP A 67 15.64 -13.75 2.00
N ASP A 68 16.68 -14.38 2.56
CA ASP A 68 18.10 -13.96 2.45
C ASP A 68 18.30 -12.46 2.68
N ALA A 69 17.92 -11.96 3.88
CA ALA A 69 18.03 -10.55 4.28
C ALA A 69 17.29 -9.55 3.35
N ARG A 70 16.21 -10.02 2.71
CA ARG A 70 15.30 -9.19 1.91
C ARG A 70 13.87 -9.47 2.32
N GLU A 71 13.06 -8.43 2.24
CA GLU A 71 11.67 -8.51 2.64
C GLU A 71 10.77 -8.02 1.49
N SER A 72 9.74 -8.81 1.18
CA SER A 72 8.62 -8.44 0.32
C SER A 72 7.38 -8.28 1.19
N LEU A 73 6.62 -7.19 1.03
CA LEU A 73 5.45 -6.92 1.86
C LEU A 73 4.20 -6.76 1.01
N PHE A 74 3.10 -7.27 1.53
CA PHE A 74 1.77 -7.10 0.98
C PHE A 74 0.82 -6.57 2.05
N TYR A 75 -0.08 -5.66 1.66
CA TYR A 75 -0.98 -4.98 2.60
C TYR A 75 -2.43 -5.24 2.22
N GLY A 76 -3.21 -5.75 3.17
CA GLY A 76 -4.60 -6.14 2.96
C GLY A 76 -4.75 -7.62 2.59
N PHE A 77 -5.90 -7.97 2.05
CA PHE A 77 -6.33 -9.35 1.87
C PHE A 77 -5.76 -9.93 0.56
N PRO A 78 -4.90 -10.97 0.61
CA PRO A 78 -4.40 -11.62 -0.60
C PRO A 78 -5.51 -12.43 -1.29
N PRO A 79 -5.35 -12.78 -2.58
CA PRO A 79 -6.22 -13.76 -3.23
C PRO A 79 -6.13 -15.12 -2.51
N SER A 80 -7.20 -15.92 -2.59
CA SER A 80 -7.34 -17.17 -1.82
C SER A 80 -6.32 -18.25 -2.16
N ASP A 81 -5.77 -18.22 -3.38
CA ASP A 81 -4.70 -19.10 -3.84
C ASP A 81 -3.30 -18.60 -3.43
N MET A 82 -3.23 -17.46 -2.72
CA MET A 82 -2.01 -16.81 -2.27
C MET A 82 -1.04 -16.47 -3.42
N THR A 83 -1.51 -16.42 -4.67
CA THR A 83 -0.69 -16.06 -5.83
C THR A 83 -0.49 -14.55 -5.94
N THR A 84 -0.33 -13.90 -4.79
CA THR A 84 -0.02 -12.48 -4.69
C THR A 84 1.25 -12.18 -5.47
N VAL A 85 1.22 -11.09 -6.22
CA VAL A 85 2.44 -10.56 -6.82
C VAL A 85 3.30 -9.94 -5.73
N TRP A 86 4.38 -10.62 -5.37
CA TRP A 86 5.37 -10.10 -4.45
C TRP A 86 6.23 -9.05 -5.15
N GLU A 87 6.41 -7.91 -4.49
CA GLU A 87 7.31 -6.87 -4.94
C GLU A 87 8.28 -6.51 -3.83
N ARG A 88 9.56 -6.38 -4.17
CA ARG A 88 10.62 -5.95 -3.25
C ARG A 88 11.72 -5.19 -3.96
N PHE A 89 12.57 -4.56 -3.16
CA PHE A 89 13.87 -4.09 -3.63
C PHE A 89 14.77 -5.30 -3.95
N ILE A 90 15.62 -5.13 -4.96
CA ILE A 90 16.57 -6.17 -5.38
C ILE A 90 17.71 -6.30 -4.36
N GLY A 91 18.21 -5.17 -3.87
CA GLY A 91 19.21 -5.10 -2.80
C GLY A 91 18.68 -5.54 -1.44
N LEU A 92 19.61 -5.81 -0.51
CA LEU A 92 19.29 -6.07 0.89
C LEU A 92 18.46 -4.92 1.45
N ASN A 93 17.38 -5.26 2.15
CA ASN A 93 16.43 -4.25 2.59
C ASN A 93 15.61 -4.69 3.80
N SER A 94 15.08 -3.71 4.53
CA SER A 94 14.22 -3.93 5.70
C SER A 94 13.08 -2.92 5.80
N ALA A 95 12.02 -3.33 6.49
CA ALA A 95 10.89 -2.49 6.89
C ALA A 95 11.27 -1.59 8.06
N ALA A 96 10.90 -0.31 7.99
CA ALA A 96 10.78 0.46 9.21
C ALA A 96 9.62 -0.09 10.08
N PRO A 97 9.63 0.06 11.40
CA PRO A 97 8.56 -0.47 12.23
C PRO A 97 7.23 0.26 12.07
N LYS A 98 7.16 1.42 11.38
CA LYS A 98 5.96 2.25 11.36
C LYS A 98 5.29 2.24 9.98
N LEU A 99 4.01 1.88 9.97
CA LEU A 99 3.13 2.03 8.80
C LEU A 99 2.25 3.26 8.97
N GLU A 100 2.05 4.00 7.88
CA GLU A 100 0.99 5.00 7.77
C GLU A 100 -0.10 4.47 6.84
N TRP A 101 -1.31 4.29 7.37
CA TRP A 101 -2.50 3.89 6.63
C TRP A 101 -3.24 5.16 6.18
N ARG A 102 -3.55 5.25 4.90
CA ARG A 102 -4.44 6.27 4.34
C ARG A 102 -5.85 5.73 4.32
N ILE A 103 -6.73 6.39 5.06
CA ILE A 103 -8.10 5.93 5.34
C ILE A 103 -9.07 6.91 4.73
N GLU A 104 -10.04 6.39 4.00
CA GLU A 104 -11.22 7.14 3.58
C GLU A 104 -12.35 6.85 4.55
N THR A 105 -12.97 7.90 5.07
CA THR A 105 -14.13 7.79 5.97
C THR A 105 -15.35 8.37 5.29
N ASN A 106 -16.37 7.54 5.11
CA ASN A 106 -17.69 7.92 4.61
C ASN A 106 -18.71 7.53 5.68
N ASP A 107 -19.34 8.52 6.32
CA ASP A 107 -20.21 8.33 7.49
C ASP A 107 -19.51 7.50 8.58
N ASP A 108 -20.03 6.31 8.90
CA ASP A 108 -19.49 5.42 9.93
C ASP A 108 -18.44 4.40 9.40
N LEU A 109 -18.16 4.43 8.09
CA LEU A 109 -17.30 3.45 7.43
C LEU A 109 -15.90 4.03 7.16
N ALA A 110 -14.89 3.48 7.83
CA ALA A 110 -13.49 3.86 7.68
C ALA A 110 -12.69 2.73 6.99
N ILE A 111 -12.29 2.95 5.75
CA ILE A 111 -11.61 1.93 4.91
C ILE A 111 -10.19 2.40 4.59
N PRO A 112 -9.14 1.61 4.94
CA PRO A 112 -7.80 1.88 4.46
C PRO A 112 -7.70 1.57 2.96
N PHE A 113 -7.27 2.54 2.16
CA PHE A 113 -7.09 2.37 0.70
C PHE A 113 -5.62 2.36 0.27
N ALA A 114 -4.72 2.89 1.10
CA ALA A 114 -3.29 2.86 0.82
C ALA A 114 -2.46 2.73 2.11
N VAL A 115 -1.22 2.24 1.94
CA VAL A 115 -0.19 2.24 2.97
C VAL A 115 1.03 2.99 2.46
N ILE A 116 1.60 3.81 3.33
CA ILE A 116 2.92 4.41 3.15
C ILE A 116 3.86 3.73 4.15
N HIS A 117 4.92 3.13 3.64
CA HIS A 117 5.85 2.37 4.46
C HIS A 117 7.29 2.68 4.07
N ARG A 118 8.07 3.11 5.07
CA ARG A 118 9.49 3.39 4.89
C ARG A 118 10.30 2.10 4.81
N ARG A 119 11.20 2.06 3.86
CA ARG A 119 12.10 0.95 3.57
C ARG A 119 13.54 1.46 3.60
N SER A 120 14.41 0.69 4.23
CA SER A 120 15.84 0.92 4.26
C SER A 120 16.52 -0.05 3.31
N ILE A 121 17.28 0.45 2.34
CA ILE A 121 17.97 -0.35 1.33
C ILE A 121 19.46 -0.19 1.55
N SER A 122 20.20 -1.30 1.71
CA SER A 122 21.65 -1.27 1.84
C SER A 122 22.28 -0.72 0.56
N ASN A 123 23.21 0.22 0.72
CA ASN A 123 23.98 0.78 -0.38
C ASN A 123 25.45 0.35 -0.27
N PRO A 124 25.90 -0.62 -1.09
CA PRO A 124 27.29 -1.09 -1.04
C PRO A 124 28.30 -0.07 -1.61
N GLU A 125 27.84 0.91 -2.39
CA GLU A 125 28.70 1.92 -3.05
C GLU A 125 28.71 3.28 -2.33
N GLY A 126 27.89 3.47 -1.28
CA GLY A 126 27.77 4.71 -0.51
C GLY A 126 28.60 4.75 0.78
N GLU A 127 28.53 5.87 1.52
CA GLU A 127 29.20 6.11 2.82
C GLU A 127 28.70 5.22 3.99
N ASN A 128 28.45 3.93 3.78
CA ASN A 128 27.85 3.01 4.76
C ASN A 128 26.46 3.43 5.29
N LYS A 129 25.76 4.37 4.63
CA LYS A 129 24.42 4.79 5.01
C LYS A 129 23.39 4.17 4.06
N PRO A 130 22.30 3.57 4.58
CA PRO A 130 21.26 3.03 3.72
C PRO A 130 20.50 4.13 2.98
N THR A 131 19.95 3.76 1.82
CA THR A 131 19.01 4.58 1.08
C THR A 131 17.60 4.33 1.62
N GLU A 132 16.92 5.40 2.03
CA GLU A 132 15.56 5.36 2.55
C GLU A 132 14.57 5.68 1.42
N VAL A 133 13.55 4.84 1.27
CA VAL A 133 12.47 5.01 0.29
C VAL A 133 11.12 4.80 0.98
N LEU A 134 10.14 5.62 0.66
CA LEU A 134 8.74 5.38 1.02
C LEU A 134 8.06 4.60 -0.11
N ILE A 135 7.62 3.39 0.19
CA ILE A 135 6.68 2.66 -0.66
C ILE A 135 5.29 3.25 -0.43
N VAL A 136 4.57 3.52 -1.51
CA VAL A 136 3.14 3.77 -1.51
C VAL A 136 2.46 2.55 -2.13
N ALA A 137 1.67 1.83 -1.36
CA ALA A 137 1.00 0.60 -1.78
C ALA A 137 -0.53 0.76 -1.74
N LYS A 138 -1.22 0.17 -2.72
CA LYS A 138 -2.68 -0.02 -2.72
C LYS A 138 -3.00 -1.13 -1.72
N VAL A 139 -3.94 -0.86 -0.81
CA VAL A 139 -4.41 -1.87 0.15
C VAL A 139 -5.41 -2.78 -0.56
N ALA A 140 -5.11 -4.08 -0.57
CA ALA A 140 -5.99 -5.08 -1.14
C ALA A 140 -7.26 -5.23 -0.29
N GLN A 141 -8.40 -4.91 -0.89
CA GLN A 141 -9.70 -5.03 -0.24
C GLN A 141 -10.22 -6.49 -0.33
N PRO A 142 -11.02 -6.96 0.64
CA PRO A 142 -11.50 -8.35 0.66
C PRO A 142 -12.41 -8.72 -0.52
N GLU A 143 -12.95 -7.76 -1.26
CA GLU A 143 -13.78 -8.00 -2.45
C GLU A 143 -12.99 -8.07 -3.77
N SER A 144 -11.81 -7.46 -3.83
CA SER A 144 -11.02 -7.36 -5.08
C SER A 144 -9.68 -8.08 -5.01
N TYR A 145 -9.11 -8.22 -3.81
CA TYR A 145 -7.77 -8.76 -3.55
C TYR A 145 -6.64 -8.04 -4.33
N GLU A 146 -6.91 -6.84 -4.85
CA GLU A 146 -5.96 -6.09 -5.66
C GLU A 146 -5.04 -5.22 -4.80
N GLY A 147 -3.85 -5.74 -4.48
CA GLY A 147 -2.78 -5.00 -3.82
C GLY A 147 -1.50 -4.98 -4.64
N CYS A 148 -0.79 -3.85 -4.64
CA CYS A 148 0.50 -3.68 -5.29
C CYS A 148 1.14 -2.33 -4.90
N THR A 149 2.39 -2.14 -5.31
CA THR A 149 3.10 -0.88 -5.18
C THR A 149 2.63 0.11 -6.25
N VAL A 150 2.00 1.18 -5.79
CA VAL A 150 1.54 2.32 -6.61
C VAL A 150 2.71 3.24 -6.94
N GLY A 151 3.67 3.38 -6.02
CA GLY A 151 4.89 4.12 -6.30
C GLY A 151 5.93 4.14 -5.20
N LEU A 152 7.05 4.77 -5.52
CA LEU A 152 8.25 4.88 -4.71
C LEU A 152 8.64 6.35 -4.59
N VAL A 153 8.93 6.80 -3.38
CA VAL A 153 9.41 8.15 -3.10
C VAL A 153 10.74 8.09 -2.38
N LEU A 154 11.81 8.52 -3.04
CA LEU A 154 13.13 8.62 -2.42
C LEU A 154 13.05 9.58 -1.22
N ALA A 155 13.42 9.08 -0.04
CA ALA A 155 13.38 9.84 1.21
C ALA A 155 14.77 10.33 1.66
N THR A 156 15.85 9.62 1.31
CA THR A 156 17.22 10.10 1.54
C THR A 156 17.43 11.46 0.86
N GLY A 157 17.83 12.46 1.64
CA GLY A 157 18.05 13.82 1.15
C GLY A 157 16.77 14.59 0.80
N ASN A 158 15.58 14.04 1.04
CA ASN A 158 14.31 14.63 0.66
C ASN A 158 13.41 14.92 1.88
N PRO A 159 13.40 16.17 2.39
CA PRO A 159 12.56 16.53 3.54
C PRO A 159 11.05 16.51 3.23
N GLY A 160 10.65 16.57 1.96
CA GLY A 160 9.26 16.55 1.51
C GLY A 160 8.70 15.16 1.21
N ALA A 161 9.48 14.09 1.43
CA ALA A 161 9.13 12.75 0.97
C ALA A 161 7.80 12.22 1.54
N ASN A 162 7.51 12.47 2.82
CA ASN A 162 6.26 12.01 3.43
C ASN A 162 5.03 12.69 2.81
N ASP A 163 5.09 13.99 2.53
CA ASP A 163 3.97 14.72 1.93
C ASP A 163 3.77 14.32 0.46
N GLN A 164 4.86 14.09 -0.26
CA GLN A 164 4.82 13.53 -1.62
C GLN A 164 4.20 12.12 -1.64
N ALA A 165 4.55 11.26 -0.67
CA ALA A 165 3.98 9.92 -0.56
C ALA A 165 2.48 9.96 -0.24
N ARG A 166 2.04 10.85 0.68
CA ARG A 166 0.61 11.07 0.98
C ARG A 166 -0.16 11.54 -0.23
N LYS A 167 0.38 12.55 -0.93
CA LYS A 167 -0.24 13.06 -2.16
C LYS A 167 -0.37 11.96 -3.20
N LEU A 168 0.68 11.17 -3.42
CA LEU A 168 0.66 10.05 -4.36
C LEU A 168 -0.37 8.99 -3.97
N ALA A 169 -0.45 8.64 -2.68
CA ALA A 169 -1.42 7.69 -2.16
C ALA A 169 -2.85 8.18 -2.43
N ASP A 170 -3.16 9.41 -2.02
CA ASP A 170 -4.49 10.00 -2.13
C ASP A 170 -4.90 10.19 -3.60
N GLU A 171 -3.98 10.53 -4.51
CA GLU A 171 -4.32 10.77 -5.92
C GLU A 171 -4.42 9.50 -6.76
N LYS A 172 -3.70 8.43 -6.41
CA LYS A 172 -3.51 7.28 -7.33
C LYS A 172 -3.97 5.94 -6.78
N ALA A 173 -3.85 5.67 -5.49
CA ALA A 173 -3.95 4.30 -4.98
C ALA A 173 -5.31 3.63 -5.25
N ARG A 174 -6.41 4.37 -5.11
CA ARG A 174 -7.78 3.85 -5.34
C ARG A 174 -8.00 3.34 -6.76
N THR A 175 -7.50 4.07 -7.76
CA THR A 175 -7.77 3.78 -9.18
C THR A 175 -6.63 3.05 -9.87
N PHE A 176 -5.50 2.83 -9.18
CA PHE A 176 -4.36 2.13 -9.72
C PHE A 176 -4.71 0.67 -10.05
N ALA A 177 -4.50 0.30 -11.31
CA ALA A 177 -4.73 -1.04 -11.83
C ALA A 177 -3.47 -1.89 -11.64
N CYS A 178 -3.45 -2.71 -10.58
CA CYS A 178 -2.31 -3.55 -10.26
C CYS A 178 -1.93 -4.48 -11.42
N GLY A 179 -0.65 -4.46 -11.79
CA GLY A 179 -0.11 -5.23 -12.90
C GLY A 179 -0.41 -4.72 -14.31
N LYS A 180 -1.10 -3.59 -14.42
CA LYS A 180 -1.32 -2.90 -15.70
C LYS A 180 -0.68 -1.51 -15.69
N ASP A 181 -0.89 -0.76 -14.61
CA ASP A 181 -0.38 0.59 -14.49
C ASP A 181 1.11 0.58 -14.15
N LYS A 182 1.84 1.54 -14.72
CA LYS A 182 3.24 1.78 -14.38
C LYS A 182 3.30 2.58 -13.08
N ARG A 183 4.04 2.05 -12.10
CA ARG A 183 4.26 2.72 -10.81
C ARG A 183 4.93 4.10 -10.99
N VAL A 184 4.59 5.04 -10.11
CA VAL A 184 5.22 6.36 -10.08
C VAL A 184 6.50 6.29 -9.26
N VAL A 185 7.58 6.91 -9.74
CA VAL A 185 8.85 7.01 -9.01
C VAL A 185 9.21 8.49 -8.87
N ILE A 186 9.44 8.94 -7.64
CA ILE A 186 9.87 10.31 -7.31
C ILE A 186 11.29 10.24 -6.73
N GLY A 187 12.24 10.82 -7.45
CA GLY A 187 13.67 10.71 -7.16
C GLY A 187 14.31 9.47 -7.79
N ASP A 188 15.56 9.19 -7.41
CA ASP A 188 16.34 8.05 -7.90
C ASP A 188 16.23 6.88 -6.91
N ALA A 189 15.14 6.12 -7.01
CA ALA A 189 14.90 4.97 -6.14
C ALA A 189 15.70 3.74 -6.61
N PRO A 190 16.27 2.94 -5.69
CA PRO A 190 16.93 1.69 -6.04
C PRO A 190 16.01 0.71 -6.78
N ASP A 191 16.61 -0.26 -7.48
CA ASP A 191 15.89 -1.26 -8.24
C ASP A 191 14.85 -2.00 -7.39
N PHE A 192 13.62 -2.00 -7.91
CA PHE A 192 12.43 -2.55 -7.26
C PHE A 192 11.59 -3.27 -8.30
N GLY A 193 11.15 -4.49 -8.01
CA GLY A 193 10.53 -5.34 -9.02
C GLY A 193 9.68 -6.43 -8.43
N ARG A 194 8.95 -7.10 -9.33
CA ARG A 194 8.27 -8.35 -9.01
C ARG A 194 9.33 -9.43 -8.78
N VAL A 195 9.05 -10.31 -7.82
CA VAL A 195 9.86 -11.49 -7.56
C VAL A 195 8.97 -12.70 -7.62
N ASP A 196 9.48 -13.74 -8.26
CA ASP A 196 8.89 -15.07 -8.19
C ASP A 196 9.36 -15.66 -6.86
N ASN A 197 8.41 -15.96 -5.98
CA ASN A 197 8.65 -16.74 -4.77
C ASN A 197 8.35 -18.22 -5.07
#